data_AF-A0A8S3JTH8-F1
#
_entry.id   AF-A0A8S3JTH8-F1
#
_cell.length_a   1.000
_cell.length_b   1.000
_cell.length_c   1.000
_cell.angle_alpha   90.00
_cell.angle_beta   90.00
_cell.angle_gamma   90.00
#
_symmetry.space_group_name_H-M   'P 1'
#
loop_
_entity.id
_entity.type
_entity.pdbx_description
1 polymer ?
#
loop_
_entity_poly.entity_id
_entity_poly.type
_entity_poly.pdbx_seq_one_letter_code
_entity_poly.pdbx_strand_id
1 'polypeptide(L)' 'MSEIPIHIQHCILYEFQLGNNATAAARNICAALGEGVAADQTGRDWFKRFREGDMSLEDRPKYGRPLESDIERLK' A
#
# COMPACT_ATOMS: atom_id res chain seq x y z
N MET A 1 -11.94 10.99 4.37
CA MET A 1 -11.81 9.72 5.10
C MET A 1 -11.90 8.59 4.11
N SER A 2 -10.76 8.19 3.54
CA SER A 2 -10.61 6.99 2.72
C SER A 2 -9.58 6.12 3.45
N GLU A 3 -10.03 5.45 4.51
CA GLU A 3 -9.19 4.65 5.42
C GLU A 3 -8.92 3.23 4.89
N ILE A 4 -9.55 2.87 3.77
CA ILE A 4 -9.48 1.55 3.12
C ILE A 4 -8.05 1.16 2.66
N PRO A 5 -7.19 2.05 2.13
CA PRO A 5 -5.86 1.67 1.65
C PRO A 5 -4.92 1.19 2.78
N ILE A 6 -5.00 1.82 3.95
CA ILE A 6 -4.08 1.58 5.08
C ILE A 6 -4.32 0.19 5.69
N HIS A 7 -5.58 -0.26 5.76
CA HIS A 7 -5.91 -1.59 6.27
C HIS A 7 -5.31 -2.69 5.40
N ILE A 8 -5.34 -2.54 4.07
CA ILE A 8 -4.80 -3.52 3.14
C ILE A 8 -3.26 -3.57 3.25
N GLN A 9 -2.61 -2.42 3.36
CA GLN A 9 -1.16 -2.32 3.54
C GLN A 9 -0.68 -3.02 4.82
N HIS A 10 -1.41 -2.86 5.93
CA HIS A 10 -1.13 -3.60 7.18
C HIS A 10 -1.25 -5.11 6.99
N CYS A 11 -2.28 -5.60 6.30
CA CYS A 11 -2.43 -7.02 6.02
C CYS A 11 -1.29 -7.55 5.14
N ILE A 12 -0.83 -6.79 4.14
CA ILE A 12 0.31 -7.15 3.30
C ILE A 12 1.60 -7.24 4.14
N LEU A 13 1.83 -6.29 5.04
CA LEU A 13 2.99 -6.31 5.95
C LEU A 13 2.95 -7.53 6.88
N TYR A 14 1.77 -7.84 7.43
CA TYR A 14 1.57 -9.01 8.29
C TYR A 14 1.94 -10.30 7.54
N GLU A 15 1.42 -10.49 6.32
CA GLU A 15 1.74 -11.66 5.50
C GLU A 15 3.23 -11.74 5.13
N PHE A 16 3.87 -10.60 4.86
CA PHE A 16 5.31 -10.53 4.62
C PHE A 16 6.11 -10.99 5.85
N GLN A 17 5.72 -10.55 7.06
CA GLN A 17 6.36 -10.96 8.30
C GLN A 17 6.16 -12.45 8.63
N LEU A 18 5.06 -13.05 8.17
CA LEU A 18 4.86 -14.51 8.22
C LEU A 18 5.77 -15.28 7.25
N GLY A 19 6.52 -14.60 6.38
CA GLY A 19 7.38 -15.21 5.37
C GLY A 19 6.64 -15.69 4.13
N ASN A 20 5.37 -15.31 3.96
CA ASN A 20 4.63 -15.63 2.75
C ASN A 20 5.17 -14.81 1.57
N ASN A 21 5.04 -15.35 0.36
CA ASN A 21 5.32 -14.58 -0.86
C ASN A 21 4.08 -13.75 -1.26
N ALA A 22 4.27 -12.80 -2.18
CA ALA A 22 3.21 -11.87 -2.60
C ALA A 22 1.95 -12.59 -3.11
N THR A 23 2.11 -13.71 -3.83
CA THR A 23 0.98 -14.49 -4.36
C THR A 23 0.20 -15.18 -3.24
N ALA A 24 0.89 -15.80 -2.28
CA ALA A 24 0.26 -16.42 -1.11
C ALA A 24 -0.45 -15.36 -0.25
N ALA A 25 0.22 -14.23 0.00
CA ALA A 25 -0.34 -13.10 0.73
C ALA A 25 -1.61 -12.56 0.06
N ALA A 26 -1.59 -12.33 -1.26
CA ALA A 26 -2.76 -11.87 -2.00
C ALA A 26 -3.95 -12.84 -1.88
N ARG A 27 -3.71 -14.15 -1.95
CA ARG A 27 -4.76 -15.17 -1.78
C ARG A 27 -5.34 -15.15 -0.36
N ASN A 28 -4.48 -15.08 0.66
CA ASN A 28 -4.90 -15.03 2.07
C ASN A 28 -5.73 -13.76 2.36
N ILE A 29 -5.28 -12.61 1.85
CA ILE A 29 -5.95 -11.33 2.01
C ILE A 29 -7.30 -11.32 1.30
N CYS A 30 -7.37 -11.79 0.05
CA CYS A 30 -8.64 -11.91 -0.68
C CYS A 30 -9.60 -12.91 0.00
N ALA A 31 -9.09 -14.00 0.59
CA ALA A 31 -9.91 -14.92 1.36
C ALA A 31 -10.47 -14.30 2.64
N ALA A 32 -9.72 -13.42 3.31
CA ALA A 32 -10.12 -12.78 4.55
C ALA A 32 -11.01 -11.53 4.35
N LEU A 33 -10.74 -10.73 3.32
CA LEU A 33 -11.36 -9.42 3.11
C LEU A 33 -12.33 -9.37 1.92
N GLY A 34 -12.36 -10.40 1.08
CA GLY A 34 -13.16 -10.48 -0.15
C GLY A 34 -12.36 -10.32 -1.43
N GLU A 35 -12.91 -10.80 -2.55
CA GLU A 35 -12.26 -10.71 -3.86
C GLU A 35 -12.03 -9.26 -4.30
N GLY A 36 -10.85 -8.99 -4.88
CA GLY A 36 -10.51 -7.68 -5.45
C GLY A 36 -9.86 -6.68 -4.47
N VAL A 37 -9.65 -7.07 -3.21
CA VAL A 37 -9.07 -6.19 -2.18
C VAL A 37 -7.56 -5.99 -2.34
N ALA A 38 -6.81 -7.04 -2.67
CA ALA A 38 -5.38 -6.93 -2.98
C ALA A 38 -5.19 -6.85 -4.49
N ALA A 39 -5.13 -5.64 -5.06
CA ALA A 39 -4.69 -5.49 -6.44
C ALA A 39 -3.24 -6.03 -6.56
N ASP A 40 -3.02 -7.01 -7.44
CA ASP A 40 -1.77 -7.76 -7.57
C ASP A 40 -0.55 -6.83 -7.72
N GLN A 41 -0.73 -5.68 -8.39
CA GLN A 41 0.29 -4.65 -8.57
C GLN A 41 0.65 -3.95 -7.25
N THR A 42 -0.33 -3.51 -6.47
CA THR A 42 -0.11 -2.85 -5.17
C THR A 42 0.58 -3.78 -4.20
N GLY A 43 0.15 -5.04 -4.12
CA GLY A 43 0.81 -6.06 -3.28
C GLY A 43 2.28 -6.25 -3.63
N ARG A 44 2.61 -6.36 -4.92
CA ARG A 44 3.99 -6.52 -5.38
C ARG A 44 4.86 -5.32 -5.03
N ASP A 45 4.36 -4.11 -5.21
CA ASP A 45 5.10 -2.88 -4.91
C ASP A 45 5.41 -2.79 -3.41
N TRP A 46 4.46 -3.14 -2.55
CA TRP A 46 4.68 -3.23 -1.10
C TRP A 46 5.68 -4.30 -0.71
N PHE A 47 5.56 -5.50 -1.28
CA PHE A 47 6.51 -6.59 -1.04
C PHE A 47 7.94 -6.20 -1.45
N LYS A 48 8.10 -5.44 -2.54
CA LYS A 48 9.41 -4.90 -2.94
C LYS A 48 9.95 -3.93 -1.89
N ARG A 49 9.13 -2.99 -1.41
CA ARG A 49 9.52 -2.04 -0.35
C ARG A 49 9.96 -2.74 0.94
N PHE A 50 9.20 -3.74 1.37
CA PHE A 50 9.53 -4.49 2.59
C PHE A 50 10.83 -5.28 2.47
N ARG A 51 11.14 -5.82 1.27
CA ARG A 51 12.45 -6.45 1.00
C ARG A 51 13.61 -5.46 1.02
N GLU A 52 13.36 -4.20 0.69
CA GLU A 52 14.34 -3.11 0.81
C GLU A 52 14.49 -2.60 2.25
N GLY A 53 13.72 -3.14 3.21
CA GLY A 53 13.75 -2.77 4.63
C GLY A 53 12.82 -1.61 5.01
N ASP A 54 12.08 -1.04 4.05
CA ASP A 54 11.11 0.03 4.30
C ASP A 54 9.76 -0.56 4.70
N MET A 55 9.51 -0.66 6.01
CA MET A 55 8.24 -1.13 6.58
C MET A 55 7.22 0.01 6.80
N SER A 56 7.48 1.24 6.36
CA SER A 56 6.54 2.34 6.54
C SER A 56 5.32 2.16 5.64
N LEU A 57 4.15 2.12 6.26
CA LEU A 57 2.85 2.03 5.57
C LEU A 57 2.37 3.38 5.04
N GLU A 58 3.12 4.46 5.29
CA GLU A 58 2.83 5.73 4.69
C GLU A 58 3.10 5.64 3.17
N ASP A 59 2.16 6.20 2.39
CA ASP A 59 2.44 6.48 1.00
C ASP A 59 3.67 7.39 0.97
N ARG A 60 4.73 6.97 0.26
CA ARG A 60 5.82 7.90 -0.03
C ARG A 60 5.18 9.13 -0.67
N PRO A 61 5.49 10.36 -0.23
CA PRO A 61 4.99 11.54 -0.91
C PRO A 61 5.30 11.35 -2.39
N LYS A 62 4.26 11.42 -3.23
CA LYS A 62 4.41 11.29 -4.68
C LYS A 62 5.31 12.44 -5.13
N TYR A 63 6.62 12.24 -5.12
CA TYR A 63 7.57 13.16 -5.73
C TYR A 63 7.20 13.20 -7.22
N GLY A 64 6.47 14.25 -7.61
CA GLY A 64 5.91 14.34 -8.96
C GLY A 64 4.87 15.44 -9.22
N ARG A 65 4.33 16.12 -8.19
CA ARG A 65 3.58 17.35 -8.43
C ARG A 65 4.02 18.45 -7.46
N PRO A 66 4.62 19.56 -7.94
CA PRO A 66 4.79 20.75 -7.12
C PRO A 66 3.43 21.16 -6.56
N LEU A 67 3.34 21.30 -5.24
CA LEU A 67 2.18 21.84 -4.53
C LEU A 67 2.13 23.38 -4.71
N GLU A 68 2.32 23.85 -5.94
CA GLU A 68 2.47 25.27 -6.27
C GLU A 68 1.22 25.84 -6.95
N SER A 69 0.08 25.14 -6.90
CA SER A 69 -1.13 25.50 -7.63
C SER A 69 -2.37 25.77 -6.77
N ASP A 70 -2.22 26.07 -5.47
CA ASP A 70 -3.35 26.51 -4.62
C ASP A 70 -3.03 27.72 -3.72
N ILE A 71 -1.91 28.43 -3.90
CA ILE A 71 -1.65 29.68 -3.15
C ILE A 71 -2.20 30.92 -3.87
N GLU A 72 -2.53 30.83 -5.17
CA GLU A 72 -2.94 31.99 -5.97
C GLU A 72 -4.46 32.18 -6.11
N ARG A 73 -5.23 31.96 -5.02
CA ARG A 73 -6.67 32.29 -4.97
C ARG A 73 -7.11 33.03 -3.69
N LEU A 74 -6.18 33.72 -3.03
CA LEU A 74 -6.44 34.58 -1.85
C LEU A 74 -6.13 36.06 -2.12
N LYS A 75 -6.57 36.59 -3.26
CA LYS A 75 -6.71 38.04 -3.48
C LYS A 75 -8.17 38.42 -3.63
#